data_AF-A0A7V6W491-F1
#
_entry.id   AF-A0A7V6W491-F1
#
_cell.length_a   1.000
_cell.length_b   1.000
_cell.length_c   1.000
_cell.angle_alpha   90.00
_cell.angle_beta   90.00
_cell.angle_gamma   90.00
#
_symmetry.space_group_name_H-M   'P 1'
#
loop_
_entity.id
_entity.type
_entity.pdbx_description
1 polymer ?
#
loop_
_entity_poly.entity_id
_entity_poly.type
_entity_poly.pdbx_seq_one_letter_code
_entity_poly.pdbx_strand_id
1 'polypeptide(L)'
;MLQFNMKNAAQFVSQQELENLRAQMKLAQLQTLEKNGPGNDFLGWVDLPVEYDKDEFIRIKEAAARIQEHSDLLVVVGIGGSYLGARAVIELLS
;
A
#
# COMPACT_ATOMS: atom_id res chain seq x y z
N MET A 1 -4.36 -17.07 -0.33
CA MET A 1 -4.36 -16.44 1.01
C MET A 1 -2.93 -16.06 1.32
N LEU A 2 -2.67 -14.80 1.68
CA LEU A 2 -1.34 -14.36 2.08
C LEU A 2 -0.98 -15.03 3.42
N GLN A 3 0.21 -15.62 3.53
CA GLN A 3 0.69 -16.29 4.73
C GLN A 3 2.00 -15.68 5.20
N PHE A 4 2.12 -15.44 6.50
CA PHE A 4 3.34 -15.00 7.14
C PHE A 4 4.03 -16.18 7.82
N ASN A 5 5.32 -16.40 7.52
CA ASN A 5 6.09 -17.53 8.04
C ASN A 5 7.43 -17.05 8.63
N MET A 6 7.61 -17.27 9.94
CA MET A 6 8.83 -16.90 10.67
C MET A 6 9.76 -18.07 10.99
N LYS A 7 9.54 -19.25 10.41
CA LYS A 7 10.30 -20.48 10.74
C LYS A 7 11.82 -20.26 10.72
N ASN A 8 12.33 -19.52 9.73
CA ASN A 8 13.76 -19.30 9.56
C ASN A 8 14.34 -18.24 10.51
N ALA A 9 13.48 -17.39 11.10
CA ALA A 9 13.86 -16.36 12.06
C ALA A 9 13.74 -16.83 13.52
N ALA A 10 13.07 -17.95 13.78
CA ALA A 10 12.77 -18.44 15.14
C ALA A 10 14.00 -18.73 16.01
N GLN A 11 15.17 -18.93 15.40
CA GLN A 11 16.44 -19.08 16.12
C GLN A 11 17.03 -17.75 16.61
N PHE A 12 16.58 -16.63 16.06
CA PHE A 12 17.06 -15.28 16.36
C PHE A 12 16.02 -14.43 17.10
N VAL A 13 14.74 -14.76 16.94
CA VAL A 13 13.61 -14.06 17.55
C VAL A 13 12.70 -15.07 18.22
N SER A 14 12.60 -14.98 19.54
CA SER A 14 11.78 -15.85 20.37
C SER A 14 10.32 -15.38 20.42
N GLN A 15 9.41 -16.31 20.71
CA GLN A 15 8.00 -15.98 20.95
C GLN A 15 7.81 -15.02 22.14
N GLN A 16 8.65 -15.15 23.18
CA GLN A 16 8.57 -14.28 24.35
C GLN A 16 8.92 -12.82 24.01
N GLU A 17 9.92 -12.61 23.16
CA GLU A 17 10.28 -11.26 22.68
C GLU A 17 9.13 -10.63 21.89
N LEU A 18 8.45 -11.40 21.02
CA LEU A 18 7.26 -10.92 20.31
C LEU A 18 6.11 -10.58 21.26
N GLU A 19 5.86 -11.42 22.26
CA GLU A 19 4.81 -11.17 23.26
C GLU A 19 5.13 -9.92 24.11
N ASN A 20 6.40 -9.68 24.42
CA ASN A 20 6.83 -8.46 25.13
C ASN A 20 6.57 -7.18 24.32
N LEU A 21 6.54 -7.25 22.98
CA LEU A 21 6.21 -6.11 22.11
C LEU A 21 4.70 -5.85 21.99
N ARG A 22 3.84 -6.74 22.51
CA ARG A 22 2.39 -6.71 22.27
C ARG A 22 1.73 -5.40 22.68
N ALA A 23 2.13 -4.83 23.82
CA ALA A 23 1.58 -3.55 24.28
C ALA A 23 1.90 -2.41 23.29
N GLN A 24 3.13 -2.37 22.78
CA GLN A 24 3.58 -1.37 21.82
C GLN A 24 2.90 -1.56 20.46
N MET A 25 2.75 -2.81 20.00
CA MET A 25 2.03 -3.10 18.75
C MET A 25 0.56 -2.67 18.81
N LYS A 26 -0.11 -2.91 19.95
CA LYS A 26 -1.50 -2.46 20.16
C LYS A 26 -1.61 -0.94 20.12
N LEU A 27 -0.66 -0.23 20.75
CA LEU A 27 -0.63 1.23 20.72
C LEU A 27 -0.42 1.76 19.30
N ALA A 28 0.53 1.20 18.54
CA ALA A 28 0.79 1.60 17.15
C ALA A 28 -0.41 1.34 16.24
N GLN A 29 -1.08 0.19 16.43
CA GLN A 29 -2.32 -0.13 15.74
C GLN A 29 -3.40 0.90 16.04
N LEU A 30 -3.64 1.20 17.32
CA LEU A 30 -4.62 2.20 17.75
C LEU A 30 -4.32 3.56 17.12
N GLN A 31 -3.08 4.02 17.21
CA GLN A 31 -2.66 5.32 16.67
C GLN A 31 -2.86 5.45 15.15
N THR A 32 -2.66 4.35 14.43
CA THR A 32 -2.84 4.29 12.98
C THR A 32 -4.33 4.27 12.61
N LEU A 33 -5.14 3.45 13.28
CA LEU A 33 -6.56 3.30 12.97
C LEU A 33 -7.40 4.49 13.44
N GLU A 34 -7.09 5.04 14.62
CA GLU A 34 -7.76 6.23 15.18
C GLU A 34 -7.14 7.55 14.70
N LYS A 35 -6.05 7.48 13.91
CA LYS A 35 -5.36 8.64 13.34
C LYS A 35 -4.99 9.70 14.40
N ASN A 36 -4.52 9.26 15.56
CA ASN A 36 -4.17 10.13 16.69
C ASN A 36 -2.66 10.11 17.05
N GLY A 37 -1.84 9.42 16.24
CA GLY A 37 -0.39 9.43 16.35
C GLY A 37 0.29 10.55 15.54
N PRO A 38 1.61 10.72 15.70
CA PRO A 38 2.40 11.62 14.85
C PRO A 38 2.26 11.29 13.36
N GLY A 39 2.14 12.32 12.51
CA GLY A 39 1.98 12.15 11.06
C GLY A 39 0.58 11.69 10.63
N ASN A 40 -0.41 11.83 11.50
CA ASN A 40 -1.81 11.45 11.23
C ASN A 40 -2.44 12.17 10.02
N ASP A 41 -1.90 13.33 9.61
CA ASP A 41 -2.28 14.02 8.38
C ASP A 41 -2.09 13.15 7.10
N PHE A 42 -1.26 12.10 7.16
CA PHE A 42 -0.87 11.29 6.01
C PHE A 42 -1.38 9.83 6.06
N LEU A 43 -2.43 9.55 6.83
CA LEU A 43 -3.01 8.19 6.98
C LEU A 43 -4.17 7.89 6.03
N GLY A 44 -4.33 8.65 4.94
CA GLY A 44 -5.40 8.43 3.96
C GLY A 44 -5.36 7.03 3.29
N TRP A 45 -4.18 6.41 3.24
CA TRP A 45 -3.99 5.07 2.66
C TRP A 45 -4.67 3.95 3.46
N VAL A 46 -5.01 4.16 4.73
CA VAL A 46 -5.65 3.15 5.59
C VAL A 46 -7.04 2.79 5.06
N ASP A 47 -7.83 3.81 4.72
CA ASP A 47 -9.22 3.64 4.27
C ASP A 47 -9.36 3.67 2.75
N LEU A 48 -8.31 4.10 2.02
CA LEU A 48 -8.33 4.22 0.55
C LEU A 48 -8.86 2.98 -0.19
N PRO A 49 -8.53 1.72 0.19
CA PRO A 49 -9.05 0.56 -0.53
C PRO A 49 -10.58 0.41 -0.52
N VAL A 50 -11.26 1.03 0.45
CA VAL A 50 -12.72 0.97 0.61
C VAL A 50 -13.43 2.30 0.34
N GLU A 51 -12.80 3.43 0.69
CA GLU A 51 -13.34 4.79 0.58
C GLU A 51 -12.73 5.61 -0.58
N TYR A 52 -12.14 4.99 -1.60
CA TYR A 52 -11.65 5.73 -2.77
C TYR A 52 -12.80 6.42 -3.54
N ASP A 53 -12.46 7.51 -4.25
CA ASP A 53 -13.40 8.20 -5.14
C ASP A 53 -13.75 7.31 -6.35
N LYS A 54 -14.99 6.82 -6.37
CA LYS A 54 -15.50 5.91 -7.39
C LYS A 54 -15.72 6.60 -8.74
N ASP A 55 -16.06 7.89 -8.74
CA ASP A 55 -16.24 8.66 -9.97
C ASP A 55 -14.88 8.94 -10.61
N GLU A 56 -13.86 9.25 -9.80
CA GLU A 56 -12.48 9.34 -10.27
C GLU A 56 -11.99 8.00 -10.83
N PHE A 57 -12.26 6.88 -10.15
CA PHE A 57 -11.88 5.57 -10.63
C PHE A 57 -12.47 5.24 -12.02
N ILE A 58 -13.73 5.62 -12.26
CA ILE A 58 -14.36 5.51 -13.59
C ILE A 58 -13.62 6.38 -14.61
N ARG A 59 -13.36 7.65 -14.29
CA ARG A 59 -12.61 8.57 -15.17
C ARG A 59 -11.20 8.05 -15.51
N ILE A 60 -10.51 7.41 -14.56
CA ILE A 60 -9.20 6.77 -14.79
C ILE A 60 -9.33 5.67 -15.84
N LYS A 61 -10.33 4.79 -15.72
CA LYS A 61 -10.55 3.70 -16.69
C LYS A 61 -10.87 4.22 -18.09
N GLU A 62 -11.70 5.25 -18.18
CA GLU A 62 -12.01 5.89 -19.46
C GLU A 62 -10.78 6.55 -20.09
N ALA A 63 -9.94 7.22 -19.28
CA ALA A 63 -8.69 7.79 -19.76
C ALA A 63 -7.73 6.70 -20.28
N ALA A 64 -7.61 5.58 -19.57
CA ALA A 64 -6.82 4.44 -20.02
C ALA A 64 -7.30 3.89 -21.37
N ALA A 65 -8.61 3.72 -21.55
CA ALA A 65 -9.19 3.26 -22.82
C ALA A 65 -8.89 4.23 -23.97
N ARG A 66 -9.07 5.54 -23.75
CA ARG A 66 -8.75 6.57 -24.76
C ARG A 66 -7.26 6.58 -25.13
N ILE A 67 -6.36 6.43 -24.16
CA ILE A 67 -4.91 6.36 -24.43
C ILE A 67 -4.58 5.13 -25.27
N GLN A 68 -5.18 3.98 -24.96
CA GLN A 68 -4.96 2.74 -25.72
C GLN A 68 -5.50 2.80 -27.16
N GLU A 69 -6.62 3.49 -27.38
CA GLU A 69 -7.20 3.65 -28.73
C GLU A 69 -6.37 4.56 -29.64
N HIS A 70 -5.68 5.54 -29.06
CA HIS A 70 -5.06 6.64 -29.82
C HIS A 70 -3.52 6.69 -29.72
N SER A 71 -2.89 5.80 -28.96
CA SER A 71 -1.44 5.83 -28.73
C SER A 71 -0.83 4.44 -28.73
N ASP A 72 0.29 4.27 -29.44
CA ASP A 72 1.09 3.04 -29.39
C ASP A 72 1.88 2.89 -28.08
N LEU A 73 2.19 4.02 -27.41
CA LEU A 73 3.04 4.09 -26.22
C LEU A 73 2.52 5.13 -25.23
N LEU A 74 2.65 4.83 -23.93
CA LEU A 74 2.45 5.78 -22.83
C LEU A 74 3.77 6.04 -22.11
N VAL A 75 4.23 7.29 -22.12
CA VAL A 75 5.41 7.73 -21.35
C VAL A 75 4.94 8.32 -20.03
N VAL A 76 5.28 7.66 -18.92
CA VAL A 76 5.00 8.15 -17.57
C VAL A 76 6.22 8.93 -17.06
N VAL A 77 6.02 10.20 -16.70
CA VAL A 77 7.07 11.07 -16.16
C VAL A 77 6.84 11.23 -14.66
N GLY A 78 7.73 10.64 -13.85
CA GLY A 78 7.65 10.70 -12.40
C GLY A 78 8.89 10.11 -11.73
N ILE A 79 9.08 10.40 -10.44
CA ILE A 79 10.16 9.86 -9.61
C ILE A 79 9.60 9.44 -8.24
N GLY A 80 10.34 8.61 -7.50
CA GLY A 80 9.95 8.17 -6.16
C GLY A 80 8.65 7.37 -6.17
N GLY A 81 7.71 7.72 -5.28
CA GLY A 81 6.41 7.06 -5.15
C GLY A 81 5.58 7.12 -6.45
N SER A 82 5.68 8.21 -7.20
CA SER A 82 4.99 8.40 -8.49
C SER A 82 5.58 7.57 -9.64
N TYR A 83 6.63 6.80 -9.39
CA TYR A 83 7.29 5.94 -10.37
C TYR A 83 7.31 4.47 -9.95
N LEU A 84 7.81 4.20 -8.74
CA LEU A 84 8.08 2.84 -8.26
C LEU A 84 6.79 2.00 -8.17
N GLY A 85 5.69 2.59 -7.71
CA GLY A 85 4.42 1.86 -7.58
C GLY A 85 3.87 1.41 -8.93
N ALA A 86 3.80 2.33 -9.90
CA ALA A 86 3.33 2.01 -11.25
C ALA A 86 4.24 0.99 -11.93
N ARG A 87 5.56 1.20 -11.90
CA ARG A 87 6.54 0.30 -12.53
C ARG A 87 6.51 -1.09 -11.90
N ALA A 88 6.44 -1.20 -10.58
CA ALA A 88 6.43 -2.50 -9.90
C ALA A 88 5.21 -3.35 -10.29
N VAL A 89 4.01 -2.76 -10.37
CA VAL A 89 2.80 -3.50 -10.75
C VAL A 89 2.81 -3.88 -12.22
N ILE A 90 3.26 -2.99 -13.11
CA ILE A 90 3.40 -3.29 -14.54
C ILE A 90 4.38 -4.44 -14.75
N GLU A 91 5.58 -4.38 -14.17
CA GLU A 91 6.59 -5.44 -14.32
C GLU A 91 6.17 -6.77 -13.69
N LEU A 92 5.37 -6.75 -12.62
CA LEU A 92 4.84 -7.95 -11.98
C LEU A 92 3.74 -8.65 -12.80
N LEU A 93 2.90 -7.88 -13.50
CA LEU A 93 1.69 -8.36 -14.18
C LEU A 93 1.82 -8.49 -15.71
N SER A 94 2.91 -8.00 -16.30
CA SER A 94 3.21 -8.15 -17.74
C SER A 94 3.84 -9.50 -18.03
#